data_AF-A0A956DT91-F1
#
_entry.id   AF-A0A956DT91-F1
#
_cell.length_a   1.000
_cell.length_b   1.000
_cell.length_c   1.000
_cell.angle_alpha   90.00
_cell.angle_beta   90.00
_cell.angle_gamma   90.00
#
_symmetry.space_group_name_H-M   'P 1'
#
loop_
_entity.id
_entity.type
_entity.pdbx_description
1 polymer ?
#
loop_
_entity_poly.entity_id
_entity_poly.type
_entity_poly.pdbx_seq_one_letter_code
_entity_poly.pdbx_strand_id
1 'polypeptide(L)'
;MKRFLIGFAAILGFGSAVLGCPKGACFLEVCTNGNCSCAVDSCVDGATFDTTRRTCACDTDRLSVSGQCLTQADADAFCGKGYTYAANPGGQPGCTKKVCAATESLDEATGVCVPATAVAGNMGVQVGAGETIQCPAGTTLVVQSGNGACVPTEQTCAPDEQWNGQACTKVGQCGTGSQWDAAQGKCVAYASQGDDAAIVDVNQWATTAFGPNGGTGTSTFCNKFARYPWSFGIPAGQAATVQVAVQLAFPGGDVRQAIATTTPSYVGNPIAVPAKGKTAVQTAADEVLATLKKGGGRASQGQAATIVKCLVRNAAPPVVVPATGGV
;
A
#
# COMPACT_ATOMS: atom_id res chain seq x y z
N MET A 1 -57.67 -9.21 55.21
CA MET A 1 -57.92 -8.22 54.13
C MET A 1 -56.78 -7.21 54.14
N LYS A 2 -55.77 -7.39 53.28
CA LYS A 2 -54.63 -6.46 53.14
C LYS A 2 -54.76 -5.75 51.79
N ARG A 3 -54.91 -4.43 51.81
CA ARG A 3 -55.00 -3.56 50.64
C ARG A 3 -53.60 -3.38 50.03
N PHE A 4 -53.43 -3.72 48.75
CA PHE A 4 -52.28 -3.34 47.95
C PHE A 4 -52.63 -2.06 47.17
N LEU A 5 -51.87 -0.99 47.40
CA LEU A 5 -51.90 0.24 46.63
C LEU A 5 -51.08 0.04 45.35
N ILE A 6 -51.71 0.19 44.18
CA ILE A 6 -51.04 0.26 42.88
C ILE A 6 -50.75 1.75 42.61
N GLY A 7 -49.46 2.12 42.69
CA GLY A 7 -48.98 3.43 42.26
C GLY A 7 -48.58 3.38 40.79
N PHE A 8 -49.33 4.09 39.94
CA PHE A 8 -48.93 4.45 38.58
C PHE A 8 -47.85 5.54 38.67
N ALA A 9 -46.64 5.25 38.19
CA ALA A 9 -45.58 6.25 38.04
C ALA A 9 -45.22 6.41 36.55
N ALA A 10 -45.16 7.67 36.15
CA ALA A 10 -45.07 8.21 34.80
C ALA A 10 -43.99 7.61 33.90
N ILE A 11 -44.38 7.37 32.64
CA ILE A 11 -43.50 7.20 31.49
C ILE A 11 -42.93 8.60 31.16
N LEU A 12 -41.71 8.87 31.60
CA LEU A 12 -40.91 9.98 31.08
C LEU A 12 -40.10 9.46 29.90
N GLY A 13 -40.35 10.06 28.74
CA GLY A 13 -39.70 9.74 27.48
C GLY A 13 -38.19 9.93 27.57
N PHE A 14 -37.44 8.84 27.41
CA PHE A 14 -36.05 8.92 27.01
C PHE A 14 -36.02 9.24 25.53
N GLY A 15 -35.63 10.47 25.20
CA GLY A 15 -35.17 10.80 23.86
C GLY A 15 -34.02 9.87 23.51
N SER A 16 -34.14 9.22 22.36
CA SER A 16 -33.09 8.38 21.77
C SER A 16 -31.89 9.25 21.43
N ALA A 17 -31.01 9.49 22.40
CA ALA A 17 -29.66 9.92 22.12
C ALA A 17 -29.01 8.77 21.34
N VAL A 18 -28.81 8.96 20.04
CA VAL A 18 -27.95 8.11 19.20
C VAL A 18 -26.52 8.33 19.69
N LEU A 19 -26.21 7.76 20.85
CA LEU A 19 -24.85 7.60 21.33
C LEU A 19 -24.26 6.49 20.47
N GLY A 20 -23.61 6.88 19.37
CA GLY A 20 -22.81 5.96 18.56
C GLY A 20 -21.82 5.21 19.46
N CYS A 21 -21.71 3.90 19.26
CA CYS A 21 -20.81 3.07 20.05
C CYS A 21 -19.35 3.56 19.93
N PRO A 22 -18.56 3.48 21.02
CA PRO A 22 -17.18 3.98 21.03
C PRO A 22 -16.24 3.11 20.18
N LYS A 23 -15.32 3.76 19.44
CA LYS A 23 -14.31 3.15 18.54
C LYS A 23 -13.40 2.14 19.23
N GLY A 24 -13.04 1.05 18.53
CA GLY A 24 -12.26 -0.05 19.10
C GLY A 24 -12.90 -0.46 20.42
N ALA A 25 -14.06 -1.08 20.36
CA ALA A 25 -14.78 -1.47 21.56
C ALA A 25 -15.17 -2.91 21.49
N CYS A 26 -15.14 -3.48 22.68
CA CYS A 26 -15.80 -4.72 22.93
C CYS A 26 -17.28 -4.47 23.24
N PHE A 27 -18.17 -5.05 22.44
CA PHE A 27 -19.61 -4.99 22.70
C PHE A 27 -20.04 -6.00 23.76
N LEU A 28 -19.35 -7.14 23.82
CA LEU A 28 -19.59 -8.17 24.81
C LEU A 28 -18.27 -8.68 25.37
N GLU A 29 -17.86 -8.13 26.50
CA GLU A 29 -16.68 -8.59 27.23
C GLU A 29 -17.07 -9.78 28.12
N VAL A 30 -16.37 -10.90 27.93
CA VAL A 30 -16.58 -12.12 28.71
C VAL A 30 -15.33 -12.37 29.55
N CYS A 31 -15.49 -12.25 30.87
CA CYS A 31 -14.41 -12.48 31.81
C CYS A 31 -14.53 -13.85 32.47
N THR A 32 -13.50 -14.68 32.33
CA THR A 32 -13.39 -15.98 33.03
C THR A 32 -12.11 -15.99 33.85
N ASN A 33 -12.24 -16.24 35.16
CA ASN A 33 -11.10 -16.32 36.10
C ASN A 33 -10.18 -15.08 36.06
N GLY A 34 -10.76 -13.88 35.88
CA GLY A 34 -10.00 -12.62 35.83
C GLY A 34 -9.33 -12.32 34.49
N ASN A 35 -9.49 -13.19 33.48
CA ASN A 35 -9.06 -12.93 32.11
C ASN A 35 -10.28 -12.56 31.26
N CYS A 36 -10.27 -11.37 30.66
CA CYS A 36 -11.39 -10.84 29.88
C CYS A 36 -11.06 -10.84 28.39
N SER A 37 -11.90 -11.48 27.59
CA SER A 37 -11.82 -11.43 26.13
C SER A 37 -13.07 -10.78 25.56
N CYS A 38 -12.91 -10.23 24.35
CA CYS A 38 -14.07 -9.74 23.63
C CYS A 38 -14.74 -10.84 22.82
N ALA A 39 -16.02 -11.08 23.07
CA ALA A 39 -16.81 -12.05 22.32
C ALA A 39 -17.42 -11.45 21.04
N VAL A 40 -17.68 -10.15 21.02
CA VAL A 40 -18.17 -9.43 19.85
C VAL A 40 -17.45 -8.09 19.79
N ASP A 41 -16.63 -7.91 18.76
CA ASP A 41 -15.94 -6.65 18.48
C ASP A 41 -16.26 -6.14 17.06
N SER A 42 -15.80 -4.93 16.79
CA SER A 42 -15.95 -4.23 15.51
C SER A 42 -14.61 -4.08 14.79
N CYS A 43 -13.65 -4.94 15.11
CA CYS A 43 -12.37 -4.93 14.45
C CYS A 43 -12.50 -5.40 12.99
N VAL A 44 -11.57 -4.99 12.14
CA VAL A 44 -11.54 -5.47 10.74
C VAL A 44 -11.15 -6.94 10.71
N ASP A 45 -11.33 -7.61 9.56
CA ASP A 45 -10.99 -9.01 9.41
C ASP A 45 -9.53 -9.31 9.86
N GLY A 46 -9.37 -10.35 10.68
CA GLY A 46 -8.06 -10.78 11.21
C GLY A 46 -7.50 -9.90 12.33
N ALA A 47 -8.32 -9.04 12.92
CA ALA A 47 -8.04 -8.34 14.16
C ALA A 47 -9.07 -8.71 15.22
N THR A 48 -8.61 -8.74 16.48
CA THR A 48 -9.45 -8.92 17.66
C THR A 48 -9.27 -7.72 18.58
N PHE A 49 -10.31 -7.41 19.36
CA PHE A 49 -10.20 -6.37 20.38
C PHE A 49 -9.31 -6.79 21.55
N ASP A 50 -8.20 -6.07 21.74
CA ASP A 50 -7.31 -6.22 22.89
C ASP A 50 -7.90 -5.44 24.08
N THR A 51 -8.50 -6.17 25.03
CA THR A 51 -9.13 -5.63 26.23
C THR A 51 -8.14 -4.90 27.15
N THR A 52 -6.86 -5.25 27.10
CA THR A 52 -5.81 -4.61 27.91
C THR A 52 -5.43 -3.26 27.32
N ARG A 53 -5.21 -3.21 26.00
CA ARG A 53 -4.81 -1.99 25.28
C ARG A 53 -6.00 -1.13 24.86
N ARG A 54 -7.22 -1.65 25.01
CA ARG A 54 -8.49 -1.06 24.58
C ARG A 54 -8.45 -0.60 23.13
N THR A 55 -7.89 -1.43 22.25
CA THR A 55 -7.80 -1.18 20.80
C THR A 55 -7.91 -2.48 20.02
N CYS A 56 -8.30 -2.39 18.75
CA CYS A 56 -8.14 -3.51 17.82
C CYS A 56 -6.65 -3.77 17.56
N ALA A 57 -6.26 -5.03 17.60
CA ALA A 57 -4.92 -5.50 17.25
C ALA A 57 -5.03 -6.71 16.33
N CYS A 58 -4.07 -6.88 15.43
CA CYS A 58 -4.02 -8.06 14.58
C CYS A 58 -3.86 -9.33 15.43
N ASP A 59 -4.51 -10.40 14.98
CA ASP A 59 -4.35 -11.72 15.58
C ASP A 59 -2.89 -12.18 15.50
N THR A 60 -2.49 -13.14 16.33
CA THR A 60 -1.09 -13.57 16.46
C THR A 60 -0.49 -14.16 15.18
N ASP A 61 -1.33 -14.65 14.26
CA ASP A 61 -0.94 -15.18 12.94
C ASP A 61 -1.13 -14.16 11.81
N ARG A 62 -1.27 -12.88 12.15
CA ARG A 62 -1.48 -11.76 11.23
C ARG A 62 -0.44 -10.67 11.44
N LEU A 63 -0.16 -9.94 10.36
CA LEU A 63 0.80 -8.85 10.29
C LEU A 63 0.07 -7.53 10.08
N SER A 64 0.40 -6.51 10.87
CA SER A 64 -0.10 -5.16 10.63
C SER A 64 0.60 -4.54 9.42
N VAL A 65 -0.10 -4.40 8.31
CA VAL A 65 0.41 -3.87 7.04
C VAL A 65 -0.60 -2.90 6.46
N SER A 66 -0.21 -1.64 6.27
CA SER A 66 -1.07 -0.60 5.67
C SER A 66 -2.45 -0.45 6.35
N GLY A 67 -2.52 -0.61 7.67
CA GLY A 67 -3.77 -0.53 8.43
C GLY A 67 -4.63 -1.80 8.39
N GLN A 68 -4.10 -2.89 7.83
CA GLN A 68 -4.80 -4.17 7.68
C GLN A 68 -4.05 -5.28 8.39
N CYS A 69 -4.77 -6.36 8.73
CA CYS A 69 -4.20 -7.55 9.34
C CYS A 69 -4.04 -8.64 8.28
N LEU A 70 -2.85 -8.71 7.70
CA LEU A 70 -2.55 -9.56 6.55
C LEU A 70 -1.92 -10.90 6.98
N THR A 71 -2.16 -11.95 6.19
CA THR A 71 -1.32 -13.14 6.25
C THR A 71 0.09 -12.84 5.74
N GLN A 72 1.09 -13.69 6.02
CA GLN A 72 2.43 -13.53 5.44
C GLN A 72 2.39 -13.46 3.90
N ALA A 73 1.59 -14.32 3.26
CA ALA A 73 1.45 -14.35 1.81
C ALA A 73 0.85 -13.04 1.25
N ASP A 74 -0.14 -12.48 1.95
CA ASP A 74 -0.76 -11.20 1.55
C ASP A 74 0.18 -10.01 1.82
N ALA A 75 0.99 -10.06 2.88
CA ALA A 75 2.02 -9.06 3.15
C ALA A 75 3.15 -9.09 2.10
N ASP A 76 3.60 -10.27 1.68
CA ASP A 76 4.55 -10.43 0.57
C ASP A 76 3.94 -9.91 -0.75
N ALA A 77 2.66 -10.17 -1.00
CA ALA A 77 1.96 -9.64 -2.17
C ALA A 77 1.88 -8.10 -2.15
N PHE A 78 1.63 -7.49 -0.99
CA PHE A 78 1.69 -6.04 -0.83
C PHE A 78 3.07 -5.47 -1.21
N CYS A 79 4.15 -6.11 -0.76
CA CYS A 79 5.52 -5.70 -1.07
C CYS A 79 5.86 -5.84 -2.56
N GLY A 80 5.25 -6.80 -3.24
CA GLY A 80 5.51 -7.12 -4.65
C GLY A 80 6.56 -8.22 -4.82
N LYS A 81 6.64 -8.79 -6.03
CA LYS A 81 7.43 -10.02 -6.29
C LYS A 81 8.93 -9.89 -6.03
N GLY A 82 9.50 -8.71 -6.21
CA GLY A 82 10.90 -8.41 -5.89
C GLY A 82 11.22 -8.26 -4.40
N TYR A 83 10.23 -8.36 -3.52
CA TYR A 83 10.37 -8.08 -2.10
C TYR A 83 9.75 -9.22 -1.27
N THR A 84 10.06 -9.23 0.02
CA THR A 84 9.42 -10.06 1.03
C THR A 84 9.10 -9.20 2.23
N TYR A 85 7.95 -9.40 2.87
CA TYR A 85 7.65 -8.75 4.13
C TYR A 85 8.35 -9.51 5.26
N ALA A 86 9.34 -8.91 5.90
CA ALA A 86 10.15 -9.57 6.90
C ALA A 86 10.43 -8.67 8.09
N ALA A 87 10.85 -9.30 9.20
CA ALA A 87 11.43 -8.57 10.32
C ALA A 87 12.71 -7.85 9.86
N ASN A 88 12.84 -6.57 10.19
CA ASN A 88 14.05 -5.82 9.92
C ASN A 88 14.93 -5.79 11.20
N PRO A 89 16.23 -6.16 11.11
CA PRO A 89 17.12 -6.10 12.26
C PRO A 89 17.16 -4.68 12.84
N GLY A 90 16.76 -4.52 14.11
CA GLY A 90 16.74 -3.23 14.80
C GLY A 90 15.63 -2.27 14.37
N GLY A 91 14.65 -2.72 13.59
CA GLY A 91 13.56 -1.88 13.07
C GLY A 91 12.19 -2.59 13.06
N GLN A 92 11.19 -1.86 12.57
CA GLN A 92 9.85 -2.42 12.36
C GLN A 92 9.85 -3.37 11.15
N PRO A 93 9.04 -4.44 11.17
CA PRO A 93 8.92 -5.32 10.01
C PRO A 93 8.39 -4.54 8.81
N GLY A 94 8.78 -4.97 7.61
CA GLY A 94 8.49 -4.24 6.38
C GLY A 94 8.95 -4.96 5.13
N CYS A 95 8.74 -4.33 3.98
CA CYS A 95 9.15 -4.85 2.69
C CYS A 95 10.66 -4.77 2.52
N THR A 96 11.30 -5.92 2.37
CA THR A 96 12.75 -6.03 2.20
C THR A 96 13.03 -6.57 0.81
N LYS A 97 13.91 -5.90 0.06
CA LYS A 97 14.26 -6.30 -1.31
C LYS A 97 14.97 -7.65 -1.29
N LYS A 98 14.58 -8.54 -2.20
CA LYS A 98 15.27 -9.82 -2.39
C LYS A 98 16.70 -9.57 -2.84
N VAL A 99 17.63 -10.33 -2.28
CA VAL A 99 19.06 -10.24 -2.61
C VAL A 99 19.40 -11.31 -3.63
N CYS A 100 20.00 -10.90 -4.74
CA CYS A 100 20.53 -11.79 -5.77
C CYS A 100 22.04 -11.97 -5.61
N ALA A 101 22.60 -12.98 -6.27
CA ALA A 101 24.06 -13.10 -6.38
C ALA A 101 24.66 -11.86 -7.06
N ALA A 102 25.93 -11.55 -6.80
CA ALA A 102 26.60 -10.36 -7.35
C ALA A 102 26.63 -10.30 -8.88
N THR A 103 26.49 -11.44 -9.56
CA THR A 103 26.46 -11.58 -11.03
C THR A 103 25.05 -11.54 -11.61
N GLU A 104 24.03 -11.34 -10.77
CA GLU A 104 22.63 -11.38 -11.13
C GLU A 104 21.96 -10.04 -10.79
N SER A 105 20.88 -9.75 -11.50
CA SER A 105 19.99 -8.63 -11.23
C SER A 105 18.61 -9.18 -10.87
N LEU A 106 17.96 -8.57 -9.89
CA LEU A 106 16.60 -8.92 -9.54
C LEU A 106 15.63 -8.38 -10.59
N ASP A 107 14.90 -9.27 -11.28
CA ASP A 107 13.73 -8.88 -12.07
C ASP A 107 12.55 -8.65 -11.11
N GLU A 108 12.17 -7.39 -10.89
CA GLU A 108 11.18 -7.01 -9.90
C GLU A 108 9.75 -7.45 -10.28
N ALA A 109 9.49 -7.74 -11.56
CA ALA A 109 8.18 -8.26 -11.99
C ALA A 109 8.01 -9.74 -11.69
N THR A 110 9.06 -10.54 -11.82
CA THR A 110 8.99 -11.99 -11.58
C THR A 110 9.45 -12.37 -10.18
N GLY A 111 10.28 -11.53 -9.55
CA GLY A 111 10.95 -11.84 -8.28
C GLY A 111 12.10 -12.84 -8.43
N VAL A 112 12.57 -13.06 -9.66
CA VAL A 112 13.64 -14.01 -10.00
C VAL A 112 14.93 -13.25 -10.28
N CYS A 113 16.05 -13.81 -9.83
CA CYS A 113 17.37 -13.31 -10.17
C CYS A 113 17.75 -13.76 -11.58
N VAL A 114 18.08 -12.80 -12.45
CA VAL A 114 18.47 -13.03 -13.83
C VAL A 114 19.93 -12.67 -14.03
N PRO A 115 20.71 -13.38 -14.87
CA PRO A 115 22.10 -13.03 -15.13
C PRO A 115 22.23 -11.58 -15.64
N ALA A 116 23.15 -10.81 -15.08
CA ALA A 116 23.37 -9.41 -15.50
C ALA A 116 23.74 -9.30 -16.99
N THR A 117 24.42 -10.32 -17.54
CA THR A 117 24.74 -10.44 -18.97
C THR A 117 23.50 -10.60 -19.85
N ALA A 118 22.46 -11.29 -19.37
CA ALA A 118 21.20 -11.43 -20.09
C ALA A 118 20.44 -10.09 -20.11
N VAL A 119 20.45 -9.36 -19.00
CA VAL A 119 19.86 -8.00 -18.94
C VAL A 119 20.57 -7.07 -19.90
N ALA A 120 21.90 -7.05 -19.88
CA ALA A 120 22.68 -6.22 -20.79
C ALA A 120 22.44 -6.59 -22.26
N GLY A 121 22.38 -7.89 -22.58
CA GLY A 121 22.07 -8.38 -23.93
C GLY A 121 20.72 -7.87 -24.45
N ASN A 122 19.68 -7.88 -23.61
CA ASN A 122 18.36 -7.33 -23.96
C ASN A 122 18.38 -5.81 -24.20
N MET A 123 19.36 -5.11 -23.62
CA MET A 123 19.59 -3.69 -23.81
C MET A 123 20.51 -3.37 -25.00
N GLY A 124 20.97 -4.40 -25.73
CA GLY A 124 21.93 -4.23 -26.82
C GLY A 124 23.35 -3.89 -26.35
N VAL A 125 23.66 -4.15 -25.07
CA VAL A 125 24.96 -3.89 -24.45
C VAL A 125 25.70 -5.22 -24.25
N GLN A 126 26.93 -5.30 -24.73
CA GLN A 126 27.79 -6.45 -24.44
C GLN A 126 28.57 -6.20 -23.15
N VAL A 127 28.51 -7.18 -22.24
CA VAL A 127 29.27 -7.19 -20.99
C VAL A 127 30.36 -8.26 -21.14
N GLY A 128 31.62 -7.83 -21.09
CA GLY A 128 32.78 -8.69 -21.16
C GLY A 128 32.96 -9.55 -19.90
N ALA A 129 33.93 -10.47 -19.95
CA ALA A 129 34.29 -11.28 -18.79
C ALA A 129 34.79 -10.38 -17.64
N GLY A 130 34.14 -10.46 -16.48
CA GLY A 130 34.48 -9.63 -15.33
C GLY A 130 33.94 -8.21 -15.39
N GLU A 131 32.97 -7.92 -16.25
CA GLU A 131 32.22 -6.66 -16.28
C GLU A 131 30.78 -6.86 -15.76
N THR A 132 30.11 -5.77 -15.39
CA THR A 132 28.70 -5.74 -14.98
C THR A 132 28.04 -4.44 -15.42
N ILE A 133 26.71 -4.37 -15.33
CA ILE A 133 25.96 -3.13 -15.56
C ILE A 133 25.74 -2.38 -14.26
N GLN A 134 25.99 -1.08 -14.28
CA GLN A 134 25.75 -0.18 -13.16
C GLN A 134 25.02 1.09 -13.60
N CYS A 135 24.45 1.77 -12.61
CA CYS A 135 23.77 3.03 -12.79
C CYS A 135 24.60 4.17 -12.19
N PRO A 136 24.56 5.39 -12.76
CA PRO A 136 25.23 6.55 -12.19
C PRO A 136 24.80 6.83 -10.73
N ALA A 137 25.64 7.55 -10.00
CA ALA A 137 25.32 7.98 -8.63
C ALA A 137 23.96 8.69 -8.55
N GLY A 138 23.18 8.38 -7.50
CA GLY A 138 21.82 8.88 -7.32
C GLY A 138 20.75 8.16 -8.13
N THR A 139 21.13 7.11 -8.87
CA THR A 139 20.20 6.26 -9.61
C THR A 139 20.41 4.78 -9.27
N THR A 140 19.39 3.98 -9.55
CA THR A 140 19.35 2.56 -9.21
C THR A 140 18.88 1.78 -10.42
N LEU A 141 19.54 0.65 -10.68
CA LEU A 141 19.16 -0.26 -11.74
C LEU A 141 17.86 -0.98 -11.33
N VAL A 142 16.83 -0.82 -12.15
CA VAL A 142 15.58 -1.57 -12.04
C VAL A 142 15.44 -2.45 -13.26
N VAL A 143 15.19 -3.74 -13.03
CA VAL A 143 15.01 -4.74 -14.08
C VAL A 143 13.57 -5.24 -14.09
N GLN A 144 12.96 -5.30 -15.26
CA GLN A 144 11.62 -5.87 -15.46
C GLN A 144 11.57 -6.67 -16.76
N SER A 145 11.14 -7.92 -16.67
CA SER A 145 11.07 -8.82 -17.83
C SER A 145 12.38 -8.82 -18.64
N GLY A 146 13.50 -8.89 -17.91
CA GLY A 146 14.86 -8.87 -18.48
C GLY A 146 15.35 -7.54 -19.06
N ASN A 147 14.60 -6.44 -19.01
CA ASN A 147 15.04 -5.11 -19.47
C ASN A 147 15.45 -4.25 -18.28
N GLY A 148 16.56 -3.51 -18.38
CA GLY A 148 17.05 -2.63 -17.32
C GLY A 148 16.88 -1.14 -17.65
N ALA A 149 16.67 -0.31 -16.63
CA ALA A 149 16.91 1.15 -16.72
C ALA A 149 17.43 1.70 -15.40
N CYS A 150 18.12 2.83 -15.48
CA CYS A 150 18.51 3.60 -14.30
C CYS A 150 17.42 4.61 -13.98
N VAL A 151 16.80 4.44 -12.82
CA VAL A 151 15.79 5.37 -12.30
C VAL A 151 16.34 6.07 -11.05
N PRO A 152 15.88 7.29 -10.71
CA PRO A 152 16.28 7.94 -9.47
C PRO A 152 16.03 7.05 -8.27
N THR A 153 16.95 7.03 -7.31
CA THR A 153 16.82 6.19 -6.12
C THR A 153 15.53 6.46 -5.34
N GLU A 154 15.07 7.71 -5.29
CA GLU A 154 13.78 8.09 -4.69
C GLU A 154 12.54 7.38 -5.30
N GLN A 155 12.62 6.92 -6.55
CA GLN A 155 11.54 6.17 -7.23
C GLN A 155 11.57 4.67 -6.93
N THR A 156 12.59 4.20 -6.19
CA THR A 156 12.80 2.77 -5.88
C THR A 156 12.35 2.37 -4.48
N CYS A 157 11.88 3.33 -3.67
CA CYS A 157 11.38 3.04 -2.34
C CYS A 157 10.30 1.96 -2.38
N ALA A 158 10.38 1.04 -1.41
CA ALA A 158 9.40 -0.02 -1.23
C ALA A 158 8.01 0.56 -0.89
N PRO A 159 6.92 -0.22 -0.99
CA PRO A 159 5.57 0.27 -0.73
C PRO A 159 5.35 0.84 0.69
N ASP A 160 6.15 0.42 1.67
CA ASP A 160 6.15 0.87 3.05
C ASP A 160 7.30 1.86 3.36
N GLU A 161 7.86 2.48 2.34
CA GLU A 161 8.96 3.44 2.46
C GLU A 161 8.61 4.79 1.84
N GLN A 162 9.26 5.82 2.38
CA GLN A 162 9.20 7.18 1.88
C GLN A 162 10.62 7.72 1.72
N TRP A 163 10.83 8.48 0.64
CA TRP A 163 12.08 9.21 0.44
C TRP A 163 12.15 10.39 1.41
N ASN A 164 13.21 10.45 2.21
CA ASN A 164 13.43 11.54 3.17
C ASN A 164 14.41 12.62 2.66
N GLY A 165 14.77 12.60 1.37
CA GLY A 165 15.79 13.45 0.77
C GLY A 165 17.18 12.81 0.68
N GLN A 166 17.41 11.69 1.38
CA GLN A 166 18.70 10.99 1.40
C GLN A 166 18.57 9.48 1.15
N ALA A 167 17.56 8.85 1.72
CA ALA A 167 17.31 7.42 1.62
C ALA A 167 15.81 7.10 1.64
N CYS A 168 15.46 5.91 1.17
CA CYS A 168 14.15 5.33 1.42
C CYS A 168 14.10 4.85 2.87
N THR A 169 13.21 5.44 3.67
CA THR A 169 13.03 5.11 5.08
C THR A 169 11.65 4.54 5.32
N LYS A 170 11.53 3.54 6.21
CA LYS A 170 10.24 2.97 6.61
C LYS A 170 9.31 4.06 7.13
N VAL A 171 8.07 4.02 6.66
CA VAL A 171 7.01 4.86 7.21
C VAL A 171 6.54 4.31 8.55
N GLY A 172 5.89 5.15 9.37
CA GLY A 172 5.36 4.70 10.66
C GLY A 172 4.31 3.61 10.47
N GLN A 173 4.41 2.52 11.24
CA GLN A 173 3.35 1.52 11.29
C GLN A 173 2.10 2.09 11.93
N CYS A 174 1.01 2.09 11.17
CA CYS A 174 -0.29 2.51 11.64
C CYS A 174 -1.08 1.34 12.21
N GLY A 175 -1.86 1.63 13.25
CA GLY A 175 -2.80 0.66 13.77
C GLY A 175 -3.86 0.30 12.74
N THR A 176 -4.55 -0.81 13.01
CA THR A 176 -5.65 -1.32 12.20
C THR A 176 -6.69 -0.22 11.91
N GLY A 177 -7.13 -0.12 10.66
CA GLY A 177 -8.07 0.92 10.22
C GLY A 177 -7.46 2.31 10.03
N SER A 178 -6.13 2.43 10.07
CA SER A 178 -5.40 3.68 9.83
C SER A 178 -4.24 3.49 8.86
N GLN A 179 -3.90 4.53 8.11
CA GLN A 179 -2.80 4.50 7.15
C GLN A 179 -1.88 5.69 7.32
N TRP A 180 -0.60 5.52 6.99
CA TRP A 180 0.37 6.60 7.05
C TRP A 180 0.05 7.64 6.00
N ASP A 181 -0.17 8.88 6.43
CA ASP A 181 -0.29 10.03 5.55
C ASP A 181 1.06 10.76 5.53
N ALA A 182 1.78 10.61 4.42
CA ALA A 182 3.07 11.23 4.18
C ALA A 182 3.02 12.78 4.18
N ALA A 183 1.89 13.37 3.78
CA ALA A 183 1.73 14.83 3.76
C ALA A 183 1.53 15.38 5.18
N GLN A 184 0.89 14.60 6.06
CA GLN A 184 0.67 14.99 7.46
C GLN A 184 1.74 14.45 8.43
N GLY A 185 2.60 13.54 7.98
CA GLY A 185 3.63 12.91 8.80
C GLY A 185 3.06 12.10 9.98
N LYS A 186 1.85 11.54 9.83
CA LYS A 186 1.16 10.79 10.89
C LYS A 186 0.21 9.74 10.33
N CYS A 187 -0.19 8.81 11.19
CA CYS A 187 -1.28 7.88 10.88
C CYS A 187 -2.63 8.58 10.90
N VAL A 188 -3.44 8.34 9.87
CA VAL A 188 -4.81 8.85 9.75
C VAL A 188 -5.78 7.68 9.65
N ALA A 189 -6.82 7.72 10.48
CA ALA A 189 -7.86 6.70 10.47
C ALA A 189 -8.73 6.84 9.22
N TYR A 190 -8.92 5.74 8.50
CA TYR A 190 -9.87 5.63 7.39
C TYR A 190 -11.00 4.65 7.70
N ALA A 191 -10.84 3.76 8.68
CA ALA A 191 -11.91 2.90 9.14
C ALA A 191 -12.47 3.43 10.46
N SER A 192 -13.78 3.33 10.58
CA SER A 192 -14.55 3.61 11.78
C SER A 192 -15.48 2.43 12.04
N GLN A 193 -16.17 2.43 13.17
CA GLN A 193 -17.13 1.38 13.46
C GLN A 193 -18.45 1.61 12.73
N GLY A 194 -19.14 0.53 12.41
CA GLY A 194 -20.58 0.50 12.10
C GLY A 194 -21.28 -0.53 12.97
N ASP A 195 -22.60 -0.62 12.82
CA ASP A 195 -23.46 -1.45 13.69
C ASP A 195 -23.09 -2.94 13.59
N ASP A 196 -22.81 -3.44 12.38
CA ASP A 196 -22.51 -4.85 12.12
C ASP A 196 -21.12 -5.08 11.47
N ALA A 197 -20.46 -4.01 11.02
CA ALA A 197 -19.17 -4.07 10.33
C ALA A 197 -18.44 -2.72 10.40
N ALA A 198 -17.11 -2.72 10.28
CA ALA A 198 -16.33 -1.49 10.14
C ALA A 198 -16.79 -0.67 8.93
N ILE A 199 -16.98 0.64 9.09
CA ILE A 199 -17.26 1.60 8.03
C ILE A 199 -15.95 2.20 7.54
N VAL A 200 -15.60 1.90 6.30
CA VAL A 200 -14.42 2.43 5.60
C VAL A 200 -14.78 3.75 4.94
N ASP A 201 -14.19 4.85 5.40
CA ASP A 201 -14.13 6.10 4.66
C ASP A 201 -13.24 5.92 3.43
N VAL A 202 -13.90 5.63 2.31
CA VAL A 202 -13.24 5.33 1.04
C VAL A 202 -12.56 6.56 0.41
N ASN A 203 -12.96 7.79 0.77
CA ASN A 203 -12.26 8.99 0.30
C ASN A 203 -10.96 9.21 1.08
N GLN A 204 -11.03 9.06 2.41
CA GLN A 204 -9.86 9.17 3.27
C GLN A 204 -8.84 8.07 2.92
N TRP A 205 -9.30 6.83 2.77
CA TRP A 205 -8.46 5.72 2.34
C TRP A 205 -7.84 5.98 0.97
N ALA A 206 -8.63 6.40 -0.04
CA ALA A 206 -8.11 6.69 -1.36
C ALA A 206 -7.05 7.81 -1.33
N THR A 207 -7.23 8.81 -0.47
CA THR A 207 -6.27 9.91 -0.29
C THR A 207 -4.96 9.41 0.31
N THR A 208 -4.99 8.54 1.32
CA THR A 208 -3.78 7.99 1.94
C THR A 208 -3.13 6.88 1.13
N ALA A 209 -3.89 6.17 0.29
CA ALA A 209 -3.41 5.06 -0.52
C ALA A 209 -2.87 5.51 -1.88
N PHE A 210 -3.60 6.36 -2.60
CA PHE A 210 -3.22 6.85 -3.93
C PHE A 210 -2.59 8.23 -3.89
N GLY A 211 -3.09 9.12 -3.03
CA GLY A 211 -2.65 10.51 -2.89
C GLY A 211 -3.81 11.50 -2.95
N PRO A 212 -3.58 12.76 -2.55
CA PRO A 212 -4.59 13.82 -2.60
C PRO A 212 -5.02 14.14 -4.02
N ASN A 213 -6.31 14.41 -4.19
CA ASN A 213 -6.88 14.73 -5.51
C ASN A 213 -6.23 15.99 -6.12
N GLY A 214 -5.80 15.87 -7.38
CA GLY A 214 -5.04 16.87 -8.14
C GLY A 214 -3.54 16.96 -7.77
N GLY A 215 -3.12 16.27 -6.71
CA GLY A 215 -1.77 16.34 -6.14
C GLY A 215 -0.82 15.23 -6.59
N THR A 216 0.30 15.13 -5.90
CA THR A 216 1.29 14.06 -6.12
C THR A 216 0.76 12.75 -5.56
N GLY A 217 0.90 11.65 -6.29
CA GLY A 217 0.54 10.34 -5.76
C GLY A 217 1.52 9.86 -4.68
N THR A 218 1.07 8.94 -3.84
CA THR A 218 1.90 8.36 -2.78
C THR A 218 3.05 7.53 -3.36
N SER A 219 4.11 7.31 -2.57
CA SER A 219 5.17 6.37 -2.95
C SER A 219 4.63 4.95 -3.12
N THR A 220 3.74 4.51 -2.23
CA THR A 220 3.06 3.20 -2.28
C THR A 220 2.36 2.96 -3.61
N PHE A 221 1.77 3.98 -4.23
CA PHE A 221 1.11 3.87 -5.52
C PHE A 221 2.02 4.20 -6.71
N CYS A 222 2.62 5.39 -6.75
CA CYS A 222 3.41 5.83 -7.91
C CYS A 222 4.63 4.94 -8.15
N ASN A 223 5.36 4.55 -7.10
CA ASN A 223 6.60 3.78 -7.28
C ASN A 223 6.32 2.37 -7.82
N LYS A 224 5.10 1.83 -7.71
CA LYS A 224 4.75 0.52 -8.28
C LYS A 224 4.92 0.46 -9.80
N PHE A 225 4.79 1.60 -10.49
CA PHE A 225 4.94 1.65 -11.96
C PHE A 225 5.95 2.68 -12.44
N ALA A 226 6.21 3.75 -11.68
CA ALA A 226 7.08 4.86 -12.11
C ALA A 226 8.54 4.46 -12.30
N ARG A 227 8.97 3.35 -11.66
CA ARG A 227 10.29 2.76 -11.82
C ARG A 227 10.48 2.01 -13.14
N TYR A 228 9.46 1.94 -14.01
CA TYR A 228 9.47 1.19 -15.27
C TYR A 228 9.25 2.12 -16.50
N PRO A 229 10.18 3.04 -16.79
CA PRO A 229 9.98 4.09 -17.79
C PRO A 229 9.70 3.59 -19.22
N TRP A 230 10.23 2.42 -19.60
CA TRP A 230 9.96 1.83 -20.92
C TRP A 230 8.49 1.45 -21.11
N SER A 231 7.76 1.11 -20.05
CA SER A 231 6.31 0.84 -20.11
C SER A 231 5.54 2.09 -20.55
N PHE A 232 6.12 3.26 -20.30
CA PHE A 232 5.61 4.57 -20.68
C PHE A 232 6.30 5.14 -21.91
N GLY A 233 7.15 4.36 -22.61
CA GLY A 233 7.88 4.85 -23.78
C GLY A 233 8.78 6.06 -23.48
N ILE A 234 9.27 6.20 -22.25
CA ILE A 234 10.13 7.31 -21.84
C ILE A 234 11.59 6.94 -22.11
N PRO A 235 12.27 7.61 -23.06
CA PRO A 235 13.66 7.34 -23.39
C PRO A 235 14.60 7.74 -22.26
N ALA A 236 15.83 7.20 -22.29
CA ALA A 236 16.86 7.59 -21.34
C ALA A 236 17.14 9.10 -21.37
N GLY A 237 17.37 9.68 -20.20
CA GLY A 237 17.54 11.13 -20.01
C GLY A 237 16.22 11.92 -19.99
N GLN A 238 15.06 11.28 -20.15
CA GLN A 238 13.76 11.95 -20.16
C GLN A 238 12.91 11.63 -18.94
N ALA A 239 11.90 12.48 -18.73
CA ALA A 239 10.87 12.29 -17.71
C ALA A 239 9.52 12.73 -18.26
N ALA A 240 8.45 12.12 -17.75
CA ALA A 240 7.09 12.56 -17.99
C ALA A 240 6.28 12.47 -16.71
N THR A 241 5.33 13.39 -16.54
CA THR A 241 4.34 13.30 -15.46
C THR A 241 3.11 12.60 -16.00
N VAL A 242 2.78 11.46 -15.40
CA VAL A 242 1.56 10.70 -15.69
C VAL A 242 0.50 11.14 -14.69
N GLN A 243 -0.57 11.74 -15.18
CA GLN A 243 -1.79 11.98 -14.42
C GLN A 243 -2.67 10.73 -14.48
N VAL A 244 -3.03 10.18 -13.32
CA VAL A 244 -3.85 8.99 -13.20
C VAL A 244 -5.17 9.35 -12.52
N ALA A 245 -6.28 9.24 -13.24
CA ALA A 245 -7.59 9.21 -12.62
C ALA A 245 -7.86 7.78 -12.12
N VAL A 246 -8.08 7.63 -10.81
CA VAL A 246 -8.45 6.38 -10.16
C VAL A 246 -9.92 6.48 -9.75
N GLN A 247 -10.74 5.56 -10.25
CA GLN A 247 -12.15 5.40 -9.88
C GLN A 247 -12.30 4.11 -9.10
N LEU A 248 -12.96 4.19 -7.96
CA LEU A 248 -13.26 3.07 -7.08
C LEU A 248 -14.77 2.86 -7.08
N ALA A 249 -15.20 1.61 -7.22
CA ALA A 249 -16.58 1.20 -7.06
C ALA A 249 -16.68 0.13 -5.96
N PHE A 250 -17.71 0.23 -5.14
CA PHE A 250 -18.00 -0.67 -4.02
C PHE A 250 -19.40 -1.28 -4.20
N PRO A 251 -19.55 -2.32 -5.04
CA PRO A 251 -20.83 -2.99 -5.26
C PRO A 251 -21.47 -3.44 -3.95
N GLY A 252 -22.75 -3.12 -3.75
CA GLY A 252 -23.47 -3.41 -2.51
C GLY A 252 -22.91 -2.71 -1.26
N GLY A 253 -21.97 -1.77 -1.41
CA GLY A 253 -21.24 -1.17 -0.30
C GLY A 253 -20.22 -2.12 0.36
N ASP A 254 -19.91 -3.28 -0.22
CA ASP A 254 -18.96 -4.23 0.34
C ASP A 254 -17.54 -3.94 -0.15
N VAL A 255 -16.64 -3.67 0.79
CA VAL A 255 -15.22 -3.40 0.51
C VAL A 255 -14.54 -4.60 -0.13
N ARG A 256 -14.96 -5.83 0.17
CA ARG A 256 -14.38 -7.05 -0.43
C ARG A 256 -14.70 -7.18 -1.92
N GLN A 257 -15.73 -6.50 -2.40
CA GLN A 257 -16.14 -6.47 -3.79
C GLN A 257 -15.60 -5.25 -4.55
N ALA A 258 -14.75 -4.45 -3.90
CA ALA A 258 -14.24 -3.23 -4.50
C ALA A 258 -13.49 -3.49 -5.83
N ILE A 259 -13.66 -2.54 -6.75
CA ILE A 259 -13.04 -2.52 -8.08
C ILE A 259 -12.35 -1.17 -8.27
N ALA A 260 -11.10 -1.19 -8.76
CA ALA A 260 -10.39 0.00 -9.20
C ALA A 260 -10.39 0.08 -10.73
N THR A 261 -10.58 1.27 -11.29
CA THR A 261 -10.42 1.55 -12.71
C THR A 261 -9.54 2.77 -12.87
N THR A 262 -8.52 2.66 -13.70
CA THR A 262 -7.54 3.73 -13.92
C THR A 262 -7.62 4.30 -15.33
N THR A 263 -7.42 5.60 -15.45
CA THR A 263 -7.31 6.30 -16.74
C THR A 263 -6.07 7.18 -16.72
N PRO A 264 -4.89 6.66 -17.14
CA PRO A 264 -3.67 7.44 -17.16
C PRO A 264 -3.55 8.28 -18.44
N SER A 265 -2.96 9.47 -18.28
CA SER A 265 -2.69 10.44 -19.34
C SER A 265 -1.37 11.18 -19.04
N TYR A 266 -0.68 11.71 -20.06
CA TYR A 266 0.46 12.60 -19.80
C TYR A 266 -0.02 14.02 -19.53
N VAL A 267 0.56 14.68 -18.52
CA VAL A 267 0.28 16.09 -18.24
C VAL A 267 0.84 16.95 -19.38
N GLY A 268 -0.02 17.76 -19.99
CA GLY A 268 0.38 18.72 -21.03
C GLY A 268 0.81 18.09 -22.36
N ASN A 269 0.57 16.79 -22.56
CA ASN A 269 0.93 16.07 -23.78
C ASN A 269 -0.27 15.24 -24.28
N PRO A 270 -0.75 15.46 -25.52
CA PRO A 270 -1.91 14.76 -26.07
C PRO A 270 -1.62 13.32 -26.49
N ILE A 271 -0.35 12.88 -26.48
CA ILE A 271 0.02 11.51 -26.81
C ILE A 271 -0.61 10.56 -25.77
N ALA A 272 -1.22 9.48 -26.25
CA ALA A 272 -1.79 8.47 -25.36
C ALA A 272 -0.68 7.71 -24.63
N VAL A 273 -0.90 7.43 -23.33
CA VAL A 273 -0.04 6.52 -22.56
C VAL A 273 -0.02 5.15 -23.25
N PRO A 274 1.16 4.54 -23.51
CA PRO A 274 1.26 3.22 -24.13
C PRO A 274 0.48 2.15 -23.36
N ALA A 275 0.02 1.11 -24.06
CA ALA A 275 -0.77 0.03 -23.45
C ALA A 275 -0.06 -0.64 -22.25
N LYS A 276 1.26 -0.87 -22.34
CA LYS A 276 2.05 -1.41 -21.23
C LYS A 276 2.01 -0.51 -19.99
N GLY A 277 2.12 0.80 -20.17
CA GLY A 277 2.01 1.79 -19.09
C GLY A 277 0.60 1.82 -18.50
N LYS A 278 -0.45 1.74 -19.33
CA LYS A 278 -1.84 1.61 -18.86
C LYS A 278 -2.03 0.38 -17.99
N THR A 279 -1.55 -0.78 -18.44
CA THR A 279 -1.61 -2.03 -17.67
C THR A 279 -0.84 -1.91 -16.36
N ALA A 280 0.37 -1.34 -16.37
CA ALA A 280 1.17 -1.17 -15.15
C ALA A 280 0.48 -0.28 -14.11
N VAL A 281 -0.17 0.82 -14.54
CA VAL A 281 -0.94 1.69 -13.65
C VAL A 281 -2.17 0.97 -13.08
N GLN A 282 -2.89 0.23 -13.92
CA GLN A 282 -4.05 -0.55 -13.47
C GLN A 282 -3.65 -1.63 -12.46
N THR A 283 -2.61 -2.41 -12.76
CA THR A 283 -2.08 -3.43 -11.83
C THR A 283 -1.64 -2.82 -10.51
N ALA A 284 -0.96 -1.67 -10.53
CA ALA A 284 -0.59 -0.96 -9.31
C ALA A 284 -1.82 -0.56 -8.48
N ALA A 285 -2.90 -0.09 -9.13
CA ALA A 285 -4.12 0.27 -8.43
C ALA A 285 -4.84 -0.95 -7.84
N ASP A 286 -4.87 -2.05 -8.58
CA ASP A 286 -5.46 -3.31 -8.11
C ASP A 286 -4.69 -3.89 -6.92
N GLU A 287 -3.34 -3.82 -6.94
CA GLU A 287 -2.50 -4.24 -5.81
C GLU A 287 -2.70 -3.38 -4.57
N VAL A 288 -2.79 -2.04 -4.73
CA VAL A 288 -3.09 -1.13 -3.63
C VAL A 288 -4.49 -1.42 -3.07
N LEU A 289 -5.48 -1.66 -3.93
CA LEU A 289 -6.83 -1.99 -3.51
C LEU A 289 -6.93 -3.38 -2.85
N ALA A 290 -6.11 -4.34 -3.28
CA ALA A 290 -6.14 -5.69 -2.76
C ALA A 290 -5.93 -5.74 -1.23
N THR A 291 -5.08 -4.86 -0.67
CA THR A 291 -4.90 -4.80 0.78
C THR A 291 -6.17 -4.36 1.50
N LEU A 292 -6.87 -3.33 0.99
CA LEU A 292 -8.14 -2.89 1.55
C LEU A 292 -9.20 -4.01 1.50
N LYS A 293 -9.28 -4.74 0.39
CA LYS A 293 -10.21 -5.86 0.23
C LYS A 293 -10.01 -6.96 1.28
N LYS A 294 -8.78 -7.13 1.79
CA LYS A 294 -8.47 -8.09 2.87
C LYS A 294 -8.99 -7.67 4.24
N GLY A 295 -9.12 -6.36 4.48
CA GLY A 295 -9.73 -5.83 5.70
C GLY A 295 -11.24 -5.96 5.75
N GLY A 296 -11.88 -5.97 4.58
CA GLY A 296 -13.33 -6.01 4.48
C GLY A 296 -14.00 -4.75 5.03
N GLY A 297 -15.23 -4.91 5.51
CA GLY A 297 -16.07 -3.82 6.01
C GLY A 297 -17.02 -3.25 4.95
N ARG A 298 -17.75 -2.21 5.35
CA ARG A 298 -18.71 -1.49 4.53
C ARG A 298 -18.12 -0.16 4.07
N ALA A 299 -18.20 0.13 2.79
CA ALA A 299 -17.81 1.42 2.25
C ALA A 299 -18.77 2.52 2.72
N SER A 300 -18.23 3.68 3.11
CA SER A 300 -19.01 4.86 3.51
C SER A 300 -19.89 5.40 2.36
N GLN A 301 -19.52 5.10 1.12
CA GLN A 301 -20.22 5.48 -0.11
C GLN A 301 -19.92 4.45 -1.21
N GLY A 302 -20.81 4.34 -2.21
CA GLY A 302 -20.71 3.31 -3.25
C GLY A 302 -19.59 3.53 -4.27
N GLN A 303 -18.99 4.73 -4.31
CA GLN A 303 -17.93 5.10 -5.24
C GLN A 303 -16.97 6.09 -4.60
N ALA A 304 -15.71 6.12 -5.01
CA ALA A 304 -14.75 7.17 -4.68
C ALA A 304 -13.86 7.44 -5.89
N ALA A 305 -13.31 8.65 -6.00
CA ALA A 305 -12.41 8.99 -7.09
C ALA A 305 -11.31 9.94 -6.63
N THR A 306 -10.12 9.77 -7.19
CA THR A 306 -9.00 10.70 -7.01
C THR A 306 -8.19 10.78 -8.29
N ILE A 307 -7.60 11.93 -8.54
CA ILE A 307 -6.67 12.15 -9.64
C ILE A 307 -5.31 12.46 -9.02
N VAL A 308 -4.28 11.69 -9.37
CA VAL A 308 -2.93 11.90 -8.83
C VAL A 308 -1.91 12.02 -9.94
N LYS A 309 -0.78 12.66 -9.65
CA LYS A 309 0.34 12.86 -10.57
C LYS A 309 1.53 12.03 -10.11
N CYS A 310 2.04 11.19 -10.99
CA CYS A 310 3.23 10.38 -10.77
C CYS A 310 4.30 10.76 -11.79
N LEU A 311 5.47 11.15 -11.30
CA LEU A 311 6.64 11.40 -12.14
C LEU A 311 7.27 10.06 -12.54
N VAL A 312 7.42 9.81 -13.83
CA VAL A 312 8.15 8.65 -14.37
C VAL A 312 9.43 9.18 -15.01
N ARG A 313 10.60 8.74 -14.53
CA ARG A 313 11.89 9.25 -15.02
C ARG A 313 12.79 8.09 -15.43
N ASN A 314 13.33 8.20 -16.63
CA ASN A 314 14.45 7.38 -17.08
C ASN A 314 15.71 8.23 -16.98
N ALA A 315 16.43 8.14 -15.87
CA ALA A 315 17.48 9.11 -15.56
C ALA A 315 18.67 9.00 -16.52
N ALA A 316 19.11 7.78 -16.80
CA ALA A 316 20.27 7.50 -17.63
C ALA A 316 20.22 6.08 -18.20
N PRO A 317 20.93 5.80 -19.31
CA PRO A 317 21.22 4.42 -19.67
C PRO A 317 22.18 3.80 -18.63
N PRO A 318 22.02 2.51 -18.27
CA PRO A 318 23.04 1.75 -17.58
C PRO A 318 24.36 1.75 -18.34
N VAL A 319 25.47 1.73 -17.59
CA VAL A 319 26.83 1.70 -18.13
C VAL A 319 27.52 0.40 -17.73
N VAL A 320 28.41 -0.09 -18.60
CA VAL A 320 29.24 -1.26 -18.30
C VAL A 320 30.43 -0.80 -17.45
N VAL A 321 30.69 -1.51 -16.36
CA VAL A 321 31.82 -1.27 -15.47
C VAL A 321 32.53 -2.58 -15.13
N PRO A 322 33.81 -2.55 -14.72
CA PRO A 322 34.47 -3.73 -14.15
C PRO A 322 33.75 -4.23 -12.88
N ALA A 323 33.51 -5.54 -12.79
CA ALA A 323 32.86 -6.19 -11.65
C ALA A 323 33.71 -6.12 -10.36
N THR A 324 35.00 -5.81 -10.46
CA THR A 324 35.96 -5.71 -9.35
C THR A 324 36.27 -4.29 -8.90
N GLY A 325 35.48 -3.29 -9.28
CA GLY A 325 35.70 -1.88 -8.93
C GLY A 325 34.47 -1.20 -8.34
N GLY A 326 34.05 -1.60 -7.14
CA GLY A 326 33.14 -0.81 -6.32
C GLY A 326 33.96 0.00 -5.31
N VAL A 327 33.93 1.33 -5.43
CA VAL A 327 34.22 2.24 -4.32
C VAL A 327 32.88 2.73 -3.80
#